data_AF-A0A3B9ZG34-F1
#
_entry.id   AF-A0A3B9ZG34-F1
#
_cell.length_a   1.000
_cell.length_b   1.000
_cell.length_c   1.000
_cell.angle_alpha   90.00
_cell.angle_beta   90.00
_cell.angle_gamma   90.00
#
_symmetry.space_group_name_H-M   'P 1'
#
loop_
_entity.id
_entity.type
_entity.pdbx_description
1 polymer ?
#
loop_
_entity_poly.entity_id
_entity_poly.type
_entity_poly.pdbx_seq_one_letter_code
_entity_poly.pdbx_strand_id
1 'polypeptide(L)'
;MLKRQATGNFRQERRDFSRIDQEGLSGFLFENHKEETKMFKKIISLILSLSLIITQPIFAQGLAQLNLAQYLGQARPMATDSFRPTQLRYFSYDNLNNSFRILLDKGDAKDIKDNQLKDQAKELMDYFLIGVTLPNDAFWVNLRPDSPENIIDPELE
;
A
#
# COMPACT_ATOMS: atom_id res chain seq x y z
N MET A 1 -91.83 3.85 41.96
CA MET A 1 -91.06 2.67 42.40
C MET A 1 -90.49 1.96 41.17
N LEU A 2 -89.16 1.79 41.18
CA LEU A 2 -88.38 0.68 40.62
C LEU A 2 -88.63 0.22 39.16
N LYS A 3 -87.86 0.78 38.21
CA LYS A 3 -87.22 -0.03 37.14
C LYS A 3 -86.06 0.70 36.45
N ARG A 4 -84.90 0.84 37.10
CA ARG A 4 -83.64 1.21 36.42
C ARG A 4 -82.41 0.68 37.17
N GLN A 5 -82.18 -0.62 37.16
CA GLN A 5 -80.85 -1.19 37.47
C GLN A 5 -80.71 -2.56 36.77
N ALA A 6 -80.26 -2.59 35.51
CA ALA A 6 -79.81 -3.85 34.87
C ALA A 6 -78.95 -3.66 33.60
N THR A 7 -78.61 -2.44 33.18
CA THR A 7 -77.90 -2.21 31.90
C THR A 7 -76.49 -1.63 32.03
N GLY A 8 -75.98 -1.48 33.26
CA GLY A 8 -74.64 -0.91 33.51
C GLY A 8 -73.48 -1.89 33.35
N ASN A 9 -73.67 -3.19 33.63
CA ASN A 9 -72.54 -4.11 33.80
C ASN A 9 -71.97 -4.67 32.48
N PHE A 10 -72.83 -5.01 31.51
CA PHE A 10 -72.41 -5.66 30.26
C PHE A 10 -71.54 -4.79 29.34
N ARG A 11 -71.59 -3.47 29.49
CA ARG A 11 -70.81 -2.53 28.67
C ARG A 11 -69.41 -2.28 29.24
N GLN A 12 -69.22 -2.55 30.52
CA GLN A 12 -67.93 -2.39 31.19
C GLN A 12 -67.10 -3.67 30.99
N GLU A 13 -67.72 -4.83 31.17
CA GLU A 13 -67.13 -6.15 30.90
C GLU A 13 -66.63 -6.30 29.45
N ARG A 14 -67.40 -5.83 28.46
CA ARG A 14 -66.96 -5.85 27.04
C ARG A 14 -65.78 -4.92 26.74
N ARG A 15 -65.62 -3.83 27.49
CA ARG A 15 -64.49 -2.90 27.33
C ARG A 15 -63.24 -3.42 28.03
N ASP A 16 -63.39 -4.11 29.14
CA ASP A 16 -62.25 -4.73 29.84
C ASP A 16 -61.74 -5.96 29.08
N PHE A 17 -62.63 -6.80 28.52
CA PHE A 17 -62.21 -7.97 27.73
C PHE A 17 -61.45 -7.56 26.44
N SER A 18 -61.94 -6.55 25.73
CA SER A 18 -61.26 -6.02 24.52
C SER A 18 -59.95 -5.30 24.81
N ARG A 19 -59.78 -4.77 26.04
CA ARG A 19 -58.53 -4.15 26.48
C ARG A 19 -57.48 -5.19 26.90
N ILE A 20 -57.90 -6.27 27.55
CA ILE A 20 -57.02 -7.39 27.97
C ILE A 20 -56.42 -8.10 26.74
N ASP A 21 -57.22 -8.33 25.69
CA ASP A 21 -56.73 -8.97 24.45
C ASP A 21 -55.74 -8.08 23.67
N GLN A 22 -55.94 -6.76 23.68
CA GLN A 22 -55.08 -5.80 22.99
C GLN A 22 -53.73 -5.62 23.69
N GLU A 23 -53.70 -5.57 25.02
CA GLU A 23 -52.45 -5.48 25.79
C GLU A 23 -51.66 -6.80 25.74
N GLY A 24 -52.34 -7.95 25.68
CA GLY A 24 -51.70 -9.26 25.46
C GLY A 24 -51.10 -9.44 24.06
N LEU A 25 -51.79 -8.99 23.01
CA LEU A 25 -51.28 -9.02 21.62
C LEU A 25 -50.10 -8.06 21.42
N SER A 26 -50.18 -6.86 21.97
CA SER A 26 -49.06 -5.91 21.88
C SER A 26 -47.86 -6.37 22.70
N GLY A 27 -48.05 -6.92 23.90
CA GLY A 27 -46.97 -7.56 24.68
C GLY A 27 -46.32 -8.75 23.94
N PHE A 28 -47.13 -9.64 23.36
CA PHE A 28 -46.64 -10.79 22.58
C PHE A 28 -45.89 -10.38 21.31
N LEU A 29 -46.35 -9.34 20.60
CA LEU A 29 -45.66 -8.80 19.42
C LEU A 29 -44.33 -8.13 19.80
N PHE A 30 -44.28 -7.40 20.92
CA PHE A 30 -43.04 -6.78 21.42
C PHE A 30 -42.03 -7.82 21.94
N GLU A 31 -42.48 -8.87 22.61
CA GLU A 31 -41.62 -9.97 23.08
C GLU A 31 -40.98 -10.71 21.90
N ASN A 32 -41.75 -11.05 20.87
CA ASN A 32 -41.25 -11.70 19.65
C ASN A 32 -40.24 -10.82 18.90
N HIS A 33 -40.51 -9.53 18.74
CA HIS A 33 -39.59 -8.61 18.06
C HIS A 33 -38.26 -8.40 18.83
N LYS A 34 -38.29 -8.54 20.17
CA LYS A 34 -37.10 -8.47 21.02
C LYS A 34 -36.25 -9.73 20.94
N GLU A 35 -36.87 -10.91 20.89
CA GLU A 35 -36.15 -12.17 20.70
C GLU A 35 -35.58 -12.30 19.29
N GLU A 36 -36.27 -11.82 18.25
CA GLU A 36 -35.74 -11.77 16.88
C GLU A 36 -34.50 -10.88 16.77
N THR A 37 -34.49 -9.69 17.39
CA THR A 37 -33.31 -8.82 17.37
C THR A 37 -32.12 -9.39 18.16
N LYS A 38 -32.37 -10.16 19.24
CA LYS A 38 -31.32 -10.86 19.98
C LYS A 38 -30.73 -12.01 19.16
N MET A 39 -31.57 -12.83 18.53
CA MET A 39 -31.13 -13.93 17.67
C MET A 39 -30.41 -13.42 16.42
N PHE A 40 -30.87 -12.31 15.83
CA PHE A 40 -30.22 -11.65 14.70
C PHE A 40 -28.82 -11.13 15.05
N LYS A 41 -28.64 -10.51 16.22
CA LYS A 41 -27.31 -10.08 16.69
C LYS A 41 -26.36 -11.25 16.93
N LYS A 42 -26.87 -12.38 17.42
CA LYS A 42 -26.10 -13.63 17.57
C LYS A 42 -25.70 -14.20 16.21
N ILE A 43 -26.61 -14.19 15.23
CA ILE A 43 -26.33 -14.64 13.86
C ILE A 43 -25.29 -13.73 13.19
N ILE A 44 -25.42 -12.41 13.31
CA ILE A 44 -24.41 -11.47 12.78
C ILE A 44 -23.07 -11.70 13.46
N SER A 45 -23.03 -11.85 14.79
CA SER A 45 -21.81 -12.14 15.55
C SER A 45 -21.15 -13.45 15.11
N LEU A 46 -21.95 -14.48 14.83
CA LEU A 46 -21.48 -15.78 14.35
C LEU A 46 -20.93 -15.68 12.92
N ILE A 47 -21.62 -14.95 12.04
CA ILE A 47 -21.17 -14.73 10.67
C ILE A 47 -19.87 -13.92 10.67
N LEU A 48 -19.76 -12.88 11.50
CA LEU A 48 -18.57 -12.04 11.58
C LEU A 48 -17.35 -12.84 12.08
N SER A 49 -17.54 -13.65 13.14
CA SER A 49 -16.46 -14.51 13.67
C SER A 49 -16.05 -15.59 12.67
N LEU A 50 -17.03 -16.18 11.97
CA LEU A 50 -16.76 -17.18 10.93
C LEU A 50 -16.05 -16.57 9.71
N SER A 51 -16.42 -15.36 9.29
CA SER A 51 -15.71 -14.60 8.24
C SER A 51 -14.27 -14.33 8.63
N LEU A 52 -14.01 -13.92 9.88
CA LEU A 52 -12.67 -13.66 10.40
C LEU A 52 -11.79 -14.92 10.44
N ILE A 53 -12.36 -16.09 10.80
CA ILE A 53 -11.65 -17.37 10.83
C ILE A 53 -11.36 -17.88 9.40
N ILE A 54 -12.30 -17.75 8.47
CA ILE A 54 -12.14 -18.20 7.07
C ILE A 54 -11.15 -17.32 6.28
N THR A 55 -10.94 -16.06 6.68
CA THR A 55 -9.90 -15.21 6.06
C THR A 55 -8.46 -15.58 6.44
N GLN A 56 -8.22 -16.39 7.48
CA GLN A 56 -6.86 -16.63 7.99
C GLN A 56 -5.99 -17.63 7.18
N PRO A 57 -6.49 -18.72 6.56
CA PRO A 57 -5.62 -19.70 5.90
C PRO A 57 -5.19 -19.32 4.49
N ILE A 58 -5.80 -18.31 3.84
CA ILE A 58 -5.48 -17.91 2.46
C ILE A 58 -4.17 -17.11 2.42
N PHE A 59 -3.86 -16.35 3.46
CA PHE A 59 -2.64 -15.52 3.52
C PHE A 59 -1.41 -16.28 4.02
N ALA A 60 -1.57 -17.39 4.73
CA ALA A 60 -0.43 -18.15 5.27
C ALA A 60 0.32 -18.96 4.21
N GLN A 61 -0.34 -19.37 3.14
CA GLN A 61 0.30 -20.10 2.03
C GLN A 61 0.66 -19.20 0.83
N GLY A 62 0.25 -17.92 0.85
CA GLY A 62 0.53 -16.94 -0.20
C GLY A 62 1.49 -15.81 0.18
N LEU A 63 1.82 -15.63 1.46
CA LEU A 63 2.67 -14.51 1.93
C LEU A 63 3.99 -14.94 2.59
N ALA A 64 4.27 -16.24 2.72
CA ALA A 64 5.59 -16.70 3.22
C ALA A 64 6.72 -16.39 2.23
N GLN A 65 6.40 -16.05 1.00
CA GLN A 65 7.34 -15.49 0.04
C GLN A 65 6.60 -14.42 -0.76
N LEU A 66 6.52 -13.21 -0.21
CA LEU A 66 6.16 -12.03 -0.97
C LEU A 66 7.24 -11.83 -2.04
N ASN A 67 7.13 -12.56 -3.15
CA ASN A 67 8.03 -12.49 -4.28
C ASN A 67 7.69 -11.21 -5.06
N LEU A 68 8.01 -10.07 -4.45
CA LEU A 68 7.87 -8.73 -5.01
C LEU A 68 8.49 -8.68 -6.41
N ALA A 69 9.58 -9.40 -6.65
CA ALA A 69 10.21 -9.48 -7.97
C ALA A 69 9.27 -10.06 -9.03
N GLN A 70 8.46 -11.06 -8.67
CA GLN A 70 7.49 -11.64 -9.59
C GLN A 70 6.29 -10.71 -9.82
N TYR A 71 5.79 -10.02 -8.80
CA TYR A 71 4.68 -9.07 -8.95
C TYR A 71 5.09 -7.79 -9.70
N LEU A 72 6.31 -7.30 -9.46
CA LEU A 72 6.89 -6.14 -10.14
C LEU A 72 7.30 -6.46 -11.58
N GLY A 73 7.66 -7.71 -11.89
CA GLY A 73 7.89 -8.19 -13.26
C GLY A 73 6.61 -8.40 -14.08
N GLN A 74 5.44 -8.50 -13.42
CA GLN A 74 4.12 -8.61 -14.05
C GLN A 74 3.46 -7.25 -14.29
N ALA A 75 3.87 -6.21 -13.54
CA ALA A 75 3.57 -4.85 -13.91
C ALA A 75 4.22 -4.63 -15.29
N ARG A 76 3.39 -4.52 -16.33
CA ARG A 76 3.86 -4.07 -17.63
C ARG A 76 4.71 -2.84 -17.36
N PRO A 77 5.96 -2.74 -17.86
CA PRO A 77 6.61 -1.45 -17.84
C PRO A 77 5.70 -0.55 -18.68
N MET A 78 4.87 0.27 -18.01
CA MET A 78 4.63 1.62 -18.51
C MET A 78 6.02 2.08 -18.87
N ALA A 79 6.25 2.37 -20.15
CA ALA A 79 7.54 2.75 -20.68
C ALA A 79 8.01 4.00 -19.93
N THR A 80 8.57 3.78 -18.75
CA THR A 80 9.42 4.72 -18.06
C THR A 80 10.60 4.80 -18.99
N ASP A 81 10.78 5.99 -19.56
CA ASP A 81 11.96 6.32 -20.33
C ASP A 81 13.15 6.22 -19.38
N SER A 82 13.66 5.00 -19.24
CA SER A 82 14.72 4.66 -18.31
C SER A 82 16.01 4.80 -19.11
N PHE A 83 16.42 6.06 -19.30
CA PHE A 83 17.73 6.35 -19.85
C PHE A 83 18.82 5.83 -18.90
N ARG A 84 19.64 4.92 -19.40
CA ARG A 84 20.81 4.36 -18.71
C ARG A 84 22.07 4.81 -19.42
N PRO A 85 22.84 5.77 -18.85
CA PRO A 85 24.11 6.15 -19.43
C PRO A 85 25.13 5.01 -19.34
N THR A 86 26.22 5.14 -20.08
CA THR A 86 27.37 4.24 -19.94
C THR A 86 27.96 4.35 -18.54
N GLN A 87 28.22 3.23 -17.88
CA GLN A 87 28.63 3.19 -16.47
C GLN A 87 29.90 2.37 -16.26
N LEU A 88 30.79 2.84 -15.38
CA LEU A 88 31.93 2.06 -14.92
C LEU A 88 31.48 0.99 -13.91
N ARG A 89 31.52 -0.29 -14.29
CA ARG A 89 31.10 -1.41 -13.41
C ARG A 89 32.25 -2.08 -12.66
N TYR A 90 33.43 -2.05 -13.25
CA TYR A 90 34.61 -2.69 -12.67
C TYR A 90 35.87 -1.90 -12.99
N PHE A 91 36.73 -1.84 -11.99
CA PHE A 91 38.04 -1.22 -12.03
C PHE A 91 39.03 -2.09 -11.26
N SER A 92 40.16 -2.40 -11.87
CA SER A 92 41.32 -2.93 -11.15
C SER A 92 42.62 -2.42 -11.71
N TYR A 93 43.63 -2.37 -10.85
CA TYR A 93 44.97 -1.95 -11.18
C TYR A 93 45.92 -3.15 -11.13
N ASP A 94 46.65 -3.38 -12.22
CA ASP A 94 47.72 -4.36 -12.31
C ASP A 94 49.06 -3.69 -12.08
N ASN A 95 49.65 -3.92 -10.90
CA ASN A 95 50.92 -3.34 -10.51
C ASN A 95 52.11 -3.87 -11.34
N LEU A 96 52.02 -5.10 -11.88
CA LEU A 96 53.11 -5.69 -12.66
C LEU A 96 53.25 -5.03 -14.03
N ASN A 97 52.11 -4.74 -14.66
CA ASN A 97 52.06 -4.18 -16.01
C ASN A 97 51.74 -2.67 -16.02
N ASN A 98 51.61 -2.05 -14.85
CA ASN A 98 51.15 -0.67 -14.67
C ASN A 98 49.94 -0.33 -15.56
N SER A 99 48.93 -1.20 -15.52
CA SER A 99 47.76 -1.10 -16.40
C SER A 99 46.45 -1.20 -15.63
N PHE A 100 45.46 -0.45 -16.09
CA PHE A 100 44.11 -0.48 -15.55
C PHE A 100 43.25 -1.43 -16.38
N ARG A 101 42.51 -2.32 -15.69
CA ARG A 101 41.45 -3.13 -16.29
C ARG A 101 40.12 -2.50 -15.92
N ILE A 102 39.36 -2.15 -16.95
CA ILE A 102 38.12 -1.40 -16.84
C ILE A 102 37.02 -2.17 -17.55
N LEU A 103 35.84 -2.29 -16.93
CA LEU A 103 34.63 -2.80 -17.57
C LEU A 103 33.54 -1.73 -17.53
N LEU A 104 33.04 -1.38 -18.71
CA LEU A 104 31.95 -0.44 -18.90
C LEU A 104 30.65 -1.17 -19.22
N ASP A 105 29.56 -0.77 -18.57
CA ASP A 105 28.21 -1.03 -19.05
C ASP A 105 27.89 -0.04 -20.16
N LYS A 106 27.39 -0.53 -21.29
CA LYS A 106 26.97 0.34 -22.39
C LYS A 106 25.67 1.10 -22.09
N GLY A 107 24.85 0.60 -21.17
CA GLY A 107 23.50 1.15 -20.93
C GLY A 107 22.67 1.15 -22.22
N ASP A 108 22.10 2.30 -22.57
CA ASP A 108 21.25 2.47 -23.76
C ASP A 108 22.00 3.03 -24.99
N ALA A 109 23.32 3.20 -24.90
CA ALA A 109 24.12 3.66 -26.02
C ALA A 109 24.10 2.64 -27.16
N LYS A 110 23.69 3.08 -28.36
CA LYS A 110 23.63 2.27 -29.59
C LYS A 110 24.91 2.50 -30.40
N ASP A 111 25.51 1.41 -30.87
CA ASP A 111 26.66 1.41 -31.79
C ASP A 111 27.83 2.35 -31.40
N ILE A 112 28.36 2.16 -30.18
CA ILE A 112 29.55 2.88 -29.72
C ILE A 112 30.77 2.44 -30.55
N LYS A 113 31.42 3.40 -31.22
CA LYS A 113 32.70 3.16 -31.92
C LYS A 113 33.84 3.04 -30.91
N ASP A 114 34.83 2.19 -31.20
CA ASP A 114 35.98 1.94 -30.31
C ASP A 114 36.68 3.21 -29.79
N ASN A 115 36.84 4.23 -30.63
CA ASN A 115 37.47 5.49 -30.22
C ASN A 115 36.58 6.25 -29.21
N GLN A 116 35.28 6.33 -29.46
CA GLN A 116 34.33 6.97 -28.54
C GLN A 116 34.22 6.21 -27.22
N LEU A 117 34.30 4.87 -27.27
CA LEU A 117 34.31 4.05 -26.05
C LEU A 117 35.54 4.34 -25.19
N LYS A 118 36.71 4.51 -25.81
CA LYS A 118 37.94 4.86 -25.09
C LYS A 118 37.88 6.25 -24.49
N ASP A 119 37.34 7.22 -25.21
CA ASP A 119 37.16 8.59 -24.71
C ASP A 119 36.20 8.61 -23.51
N GLN A 120 35.06 7.92 -23.61
CA GLN A 120 34.11 7.76 -22.50
C GLN A 120 34.72 6.99 -21.31
N ALA A 121 35.51 5.96 -21.57
CA ALA A 121 36.21 5.22 -20.51
C ALA A 121 37.19 6.11 -19.75
N LYS A 122 37.92 6.98 -20.48
CA LYS A 122 38.85 7.93 -19.91
C LYS A 122 38.13 8.95 -19.05
N GLU A 123 37.07 9.56 -19.57
CA GLU A 123 36.28 10.55 -18.84
C GLU A 123 35.68 9.96 -17.54
N LEU A 124 35.09 8.76 -17.61
CA LEU A 124 34.57 8.07 -16.43
C LEU A 124 35.66 7.73 -15.42
N MET A 125 36.87 7.39 -15.89
CA MET A 125 38.01 7.15 -15.01
C MET A 125 38.46 8.44 -14.31
N ASP A 126 38.52 9.56 -15.05
CA ASP A 126 38.89 10.86 -14.51
C ASP A 126 37.90 11.27 -13.40
N TYR A 127 36.59 11.15 -13.63
CA TYR A 127 35.58 11.42 -12.60
C TYR A 127 35.68 10.48 -11.40
N PHE A 128 35.93 9.19 -11.63
CA PHE A 128 36.13 8.22 -10.55
C PHE A 128 37.33 8.60 -9.68
N LEU A 129 38.48 8.92 -10.30
CA LEU A 129 39.68 9.33 -9.59
C LEU A 129 39.47 10.64 -8.84
N ILE A 130 38.85 11.64 -9.48
CA ILE A 130 38.47 12.90 -8.82
C ILE A 130 37.66 12.59 -7.55
N GLY A 131 36.60 11.78 -7.67
CA GLY A 131 35.77 11.40 -6.53
C GLY A 131 36.51 10.67 -5.41
N VAL A 132 37.53 9.87 -5.74
CA VAL A 132 38.37 9.21 -4.71
C VAL A 132 39.38 10.16 -4.08
N THR A 133 39.80 11.21 -4.80
CA THR A 133 40.78 12.19 -4.33
C THR A 133 40.18 13.35 -3.54
N LEU A 134 38.91 13.69 -3.78
CA LEU A 134 38.25 14.77 -3.09
C LEU A 134 37.88 14.38 -1.65
N PRO A 135 38.00 15.31 -0.68
CA PRO A 135 37.53 15.07 0.68
C PRO A 135 35.99 15.00 0.69
N ASN A 136 35.43 14.26 1.65
CA ASN A 136 33.99 13.95 1.68
C ASN A 136 33.08 15.19 1.76
N ASP A 137 33.61 16.31 2.24
CA ASP A 137 32.94 17.61 2.39
C ASP A 137 32.96 18.45 1.10
N ALA A 138 33.74 18.06 0.07
CA ALA A 138 33.85 18.78 -1.21
C ALA A 138 32.87 18.27 -2.30
N PHE A 139 31.97 17.33 -1.98
CA PHE A 139 30.95 16.87 -2.92
C PHE A 139 29.77 17.84 -2.96
N TRP A 140 29.82 18.83 -3.85
CA TRP A 140 28.67 19.66 -4.19
C TRP A 140 27.96 19.06 -5.41
N VAL A 141 26.68 18.74 -5.24
CA VAL A 141 25.79 18.38 -6.36
C VAL A 141 24.73 19.47 -6.42
N ASN A 142 24.54 20.06 -7.59
CA ASN A 142 23.40 20.94 -7.79
C ASN A 142 22.11 20.10 -7.77
N LEU A 143 21.39 20.18 -6.65
CA LEU A 143 20.16 19.42 -6.43
C LEU A 143 18.94 20.04 -7.13
N ARG A 144 19.08 21.23 -7.73
CA ARG A 144 17.98 21.96 -8.38
C ARG A 144 18.16 22.02 -9.90
N PRO A 145 17.40 21.21 -10.66
CA PRO A 145 17.43 21.27 -12.12
C PRO A 145 16.85 22.59 -12.69
N ASP A 146 16.08 23.32 -11.89
CA ASP A 146 15.49 24.62 -12.20
C ASP A 146 16.46 25.79 -12.03
N SER A 147 17.63 25.58 -11.40
CA SER A 147 18.62 26.62 -11.17
C SER A 147 20.05 26.06 -11.36
N PRO A 148 20.43 25.73 -12.61
CA PRO A 148 21.70 25.06 -12.93
C PRO A 148 22.95 25.86 -12.51
N GLU A 149 22.84 27.18 -12.49
CA GLU A 149 23.94 28.11 -12.17
C GLU A 149 24.14 28.36 -10.67
N ASN A 150 23.27 27.84 -9.81
CA ASN A 150 23.29 28.12 -8.38
C ASN A 150 23.93 26.95 -7.61
N ILE A 151 25.25 26.98 -7.51
CA ILE A 151 26.06 26.00 -6.79
C ILE A 151 26.12 26.41 -5.32
N ILE A 152 25.69 25.51 -4.42
CA ILE A 152 25.77 25.73 -2.96
C ILE A 152 27.13 25.19 -2.50
N ASP A 153 28.22 25.86 -2.87
CA ASP A 153 29.56 25.59 -2.35
C ASP A 153 30.23 26.92 -2.00
N PRO A 154 30.56 27.18 -0.72
CA PRO A 154 31.29 28.37 -0.29
C PRO A 154 32.64 28.58 -0.96
N GLU A 155 33.26 27.54 -1.52
CA GLU A 155 34.55 27.61 -2.22
C GLU A 155 34.41 27.93 -3.73
N LEU A 156 33.19 27.94 -4.26
CA LEU A 156 32.90 28.19 -5.69
C LEU A 156 32.07 29.46 -5.96
N GLU A 157 31.84 30.27 -4.93
CA GLU A 157 31.30 31.65 -5.06
C GLU A 157 32.32 32.65 -5.62
#